data_AF-A0A3B6D9X2-F1
#
_entry.id   AF-A0A3B6D9X2-F1
#
_cell.length_a   1.000
_cell.length_b   1.000
_cell.length_c   1.000
_cell.angle_alpha   90.00
_cell.angle_beta   90.00
_cell.angle_gamma   90.00
#
_symmetry.space_group_name_H-M   'P 1'
#
loop_
_entity.id
_entity.type
_entity.pdbx_description
1 polymer ?
#
loop_
_entity_poly.entity_id
_entity_poly.type
_entity_poly.pdbx_seq_one_letter_code
_entity_poly.pdbx_strand_id
1 'polypeptide(L)'
;MRSMLTGEAVGDMVFRFAPTWVVEVGCTTEGEDGWVVAEGWAGVGERDYWVHAWCLHAGVITSFREYFNTSVTVRELGRPAKEDVVWAVWESQSPKPKGRSMPGLVLAI
;
A
#
# COMPACT_ATOMS: atom_id res chain seq x y z
N MET A 1 -17.52 -9.62 3.47
CA MET A 1 -16.07 -9.32 3.59
C MET A 1 -15.33 -10.48 2.94
N ARG A 2 -14.39 -10.27 2.00
CA ARG A 2 -13.68 -11.37 1.33
C ARG A 2 -12.53 -11.85 2.24
N SER A 3 -12.59 -13.09 2.75
CA SER A 3 -11.60 -13.69 3.66
C SER A 3 -10.29 -14.12 3.00
N MET A 4 -9.92 -13.51 1.86
CA MET A 4 -8.88 -14.04 0.96
C MET A 4 -7.46 -14.01 1.56
N LEU A 5 -7.27 -13.29 2.67
CA LEU A 5 -5.97 -12.97 3.27
C LEU A 5 -5.84 -13.35 4.75
N THR A 6 -6.89 -13.91 5.35
CA THR A 6 -6.78 -14.58 6.67
C THR A 6 -6.16 -15.98 6.54
N GLY A 7 -5.76 -16.38 5.33
CA GLY A 7 -5.40 -17.77 5.01
C GLY A 7 -6.61 -18.70 4.84
N GLU A 8 -7.83 -18.17 5.03
CA GLU A 8 -9.09 -18.89 4.88
C GLU A 8 -9.54 -18.86 3.41
N ALA A 9 -8.73 -19.45 2.52
CA ALA A 9 -9.12 -19.61 1.13
C ALA A 9 -9.98 -20.88 0.97
N VAL A 10 -11.20 -20.71 0.45
CA VAL A 10 -12.05 -21.81 0.02
C VAL A 10 -11.95 -21.95 -1.51
N GLY A 11 -11.34 -23.04 -1.98
CA GLY A 11 -11.19 -23.37 -3.41
C GLY A 11 -10.01 -22.67 -4.11
N ASP A 12 -9.98 -22.71 -5.45
CA ASP A 12 -8.87 -22.24 -6.31
C ASP A 12 -8.62 -20.72 -6.31
N MET A 13 -9.35 -19.95 -5.49
CA MET A 13 -9.28 -18.49 -5.41
C MET A 13 -8.38 -18.04 -4.26
N VAL A 14 -7.14 -18.49 -4.26
CA VAL A 14 -6.13 -18.12 -3.24
C VAL A 14 -5.50 -16.78 -3.61
N PHE A 15 -5.43 -15.84 -2.65
CA PHE A 15 -4.64 -14.63 -2.85
C PHE A 15 -3.16 -15.00 -2.98
N ARG A 16 -2.54 -14.58 -4.07
CA ARG A 16 -1.09 -14.71 -4.27
C ARG A 16 -0.46 -13.34 -4.07
N PHE A 17 0.41 -13.23 -3.07
CA PHE A 17 1.23 -12.03 -2.90
C PHE A 17 2.28 -11.96 -4.02
N ALA A 18 2.00 -11.15 -5.04
CA ALA A 18 2.88 -10.88 -6.18
C ALA A 18 2.85 -9.37 -6.48
N PRO A 19 3.56 -8.55 -5.67
CA PRO A 19 3.57 -7.10 -5.87
C PRO A 19 4.13 -6.74 -7.24
N THR A 20 3.56 -5.70 -7.83
CA THR A 20 4.16 -5.01 -8.98
C THR A 20 5.25 -4.05 -8.52
N TRP A 21 5.04 -3.41 -7.36
CA TRP A 21 6.00 -2.51 -6.74
C TRP A 21 6.11 -2.76 -5.25
N VAL A 22 7.32 -2.60 -4.72
CA VAL A 22 7.62 -2.56 -3.29
C VAL A 22 8.61 -1.42 -3.07
N VAL A 23 8.32 -0.56 -2.10
CA VAL A 23 9.14 0.62 -1.81
C VAL A 23 9.16 0.91 -0.32
N GLU A 24 10.32 1.33 0.17
CA GLU A 24 10.47 1.87 1.52
C GLU A 24 10.21 3.38 1.49
N VAL A 25 9.44 3.88 2.46
CA VAL A 25 9.01 5.28 2.54
C VAL A 25 9.15 5.79 3.99
N GLY A 26 9.40 7.09 4.16
CA GLY A 26 9.63 7.70 5.48
C GLY A 26 11.11 7.76 5.87
N CYS A 27 11.40 8.23 7.10
CA CYS A 27 12.76 8.39 7.61
C CYS A 27 13.30 7.07 8.17
N THR A 28 14.48 6.66 7.71
CA THR A 28 15.14 5.40 8.08
C THR A 28 16.48 5.71 8.75
N THR A 29 16.44 6.39 9.89
CA THR A 29 17.57 6.40 10.83
C THR A 29 17.55 5.10 11.63
N GLU A 30 18.73 4.53 11.89
CA GLU A 30 18.84 3.28 12.67
C GLU A 30 18.17 3.46 14.04
N GLY A 31 17.08 2.71 14.29
CA GLY A 31 16.32 2.74 15.55
C GLY A 31 14.95 3.43 15.49
N GLU A 32 14.55 4.02 14.36
CA GLU A 32 13.22 4.59 14.16
C GLU A 32 12.26 3.65 13.42
N ASP A 33 10.95 3.94 13.52
CA ASP A 33 9.90 3.19 12.81
C ASP A 33 9.96 3.51 11.30
N GLY A 34 10.13 2.47 10.48
CA GLY A 34 10.15 2.57 9.02
C GLY A 34 8.82 2.13 8.39
N TRP A 35 8.60 2.51 7.13
CA TRP A 35 7.42 2.07 6.38
C TRP A 35 7.79 1.40 5.07
N VAL A 36 7.14 0.28 4.77
CA VAL A 36 7.20 -0.37 3.45
C VAL A 36 5.81 -0.39 2.85
N VAL A 37 5.71 0.01 1.58
CA VAL A 37 4.49 0.01 0.81
C VAL A 37 4.66 -0.91 -0.38
N ALA A 38 3.69 -1.81 -0.57
CA ALA A 38 3.63 -2.71 -1.70
C ALA A 38 2.29 -2.53 -2.42
N GLU A 39 2.31 -2.53 -3.75
CA GLU A 39 1.09 -2.52 -4.55
C GLU A 39 1.12 -3.60 -5.62
N GLY A 40 -0.07 -4.04 -6.04
CA GLY A 40 -0.21 -5.00 -7.11
C GLY A 40 -1.65 -5.31 -7.44
N TRP A 41 -1.82 -6.43 -8.14
CA TRP A 41 -3.10 -6.92 -8.62
C TRP A 41 -3.34 -8.35 -8.18
N ALA A 42 -4.60 -8.71 -7.98
CA ALA A 42 -5.03 -10.05 -7.63
C ALA A 42 -6.34 -10.43 -8.33
N GLY A 43 -6.71 -11.70 -8.19
CA GLY A 43 -7.93 -12.27 -8.76
C GLY A 43 -7.82 -12.62 -10.25
N VAL A 44 -8.87 -13.26 -10.77
CA VAL A 44 -8.92 -13.71 -12.17
C VAL A 44 -8.84 -12.50 -13.11
N GLY A 45 -7.78 -12.47 -13.91
CA GLY A 45 -7.52 -11.39 -14.85
C GLY A 45 -7.07 -10.09 -14.20
N GLU A 46 -6.46 -10.14 -13.00
CA GLU A 46 -5.80 -9.00 -12.34
C GLU A 46 -6.76 -7.81 -12.17
N ARG A 47 -7.96 -8.08 -11.65
CA ARG A 47 -9.03 -7.08 -11.58
C ARG A 47 -9.11 -6.36 -10.24
N ASP A 48 -8.56 -6.97 -9.19
CA ASP A 48 -8.59 -6.43 -7.84
C ASP A 48 -7.23 -5.78 -7.55
N TYR A 49 -7.21 -4.45 -7.54
CA TYR A 49 -6.02 -3.68 -7.16
C TYR A 49 -5.87 -3.70 -5.63
N TRP A 50 -4.63 -3.82 -5.14
CA TRP A 50 -4.34 -3.81 -3.72
C TRP A 50 -3.10 -2.97 -3.40
N VAL A 51 -3.13 -2.35 -2.22
CA VAL A 51 -1.98 -1.68 -1.58
C VAL A 51 -1.87 -2.18 -0.16
N HIS A 52 -0.69 -2.67 0.22
CA HIS A 52 -0.34 -3.03 1.58
C HIS A 52 0.68 -2.02 2.11
N ALA A 53 0.49 -1.54 3.34
CA ALA A 53 1.42 -0.66 4.04
C ALA A 53 1.80 -1.29 5.39
N TRP A 54 3.10 -1.41 5.62
CA TRP A 54 3.68 -2.08 6.78
C TRP A 54 4.50 -1.08 7.58
N CYS A 55 4.22 -0.98 8.88
CA CYS A 55 5.11 -0.33 9.83
C CYS A 55 6.15 -1.36 10.27
N LEU A 56 7.41 -0.98 10.24
CA LEU A 56 8.54 -1.79 10.67
C LEU A 56 9.19 -1.15 11.88
N HIS A 57 9.42 -1.95 12.93
CA HIS A 57 10.28 -1.57 14.04
C HIS A 57 11.38 -2.62 14.18
N ALA A 58 12.65 -2.21 14.05
CA ALA A 58 13.79 -3.12 14.09
C ALA A 58 13.65 -4.34 13.16
N GLY A 59 13.11 -4.13 11.94
CA GLY A 59 12.87 -5.17 10.95
C GLY A 59 11.65 -6.07 11.20
N VAL A 60 10.87 -5.82 12.26
CA VAL A 60 9.63 -6.54 12.56
C VAL A 60 8.41 -5.72 12.13
N ILE A 61 7.46 -6.34 11.42
CA ILE A 61 6.19 -5.69 11.10
C ILE A 61 5.36 -5.52 12.37
N THR A 62 5.15 -4.28 12.80
CA THR A 62 4.38 -3.92 14.00
C THR A 62 2.95 -3.50 13.69
N SER A 63 2.69 -3.05 12.46
CA SER A 63 1.35 -2.70 11.98
C SER A 63 1.22 -3.01 10.50
N PHE A 64 0.03 -3.47 10.11
CA PHE A 64 -0.33 -3.81 8.74
C PHE A 64 -1.64 -3.10 8.36
N ARG A 65 -1.65 -2.44 7.20
CA ARG A 65 -2.85 -1.85 6.59
C ARG A 65 -2.99 -2.32 5.16
N GLU A 66 -4.22 -2.57 4.77
CA GLU A 66 -4.56 -3.09 3.46
C GLU A 66 -5.71 -2.31 2.85
N TYR A 67 -5.55 -2.00 1.58
CA TYR A 67 -6.50 -1.23 0.81
C TYR A 67 -6.77 -1.97 -0.50
N PHE A 68 -8.03 -2.36 -0.69
CA PHE A 68 -8.49 -2.94 -1.95
C PHE A 68 -9.23 -1.91 -2.78
N ASN A 69 -9.01 -1.97 -4.07
CA ASN A 69 -9.63 -1.12 -5.07
C ASN A 69 -9.66 0.38 -4.66
N THR A 70 -8.57 0.84 -4.06
CA THR A 70 -8.42 2.18 -3.50
C THR A 70 -7.04 2.71 -3.90
N SER A 71 -6.99 3.92 -4.45
CA SER A 71 -5.72 4.59 -4.76
C SER A 71 -5.18 5.23 -3.48
N VAL A 72 -3.92 4.98 -3.13
CA VAL A 72 -3.31 5.46 -1.91
C VAL A 72 -2.22 6.49 -2.23
N THR A 73 -2.21 7.58 -1.48
CA THR A 73 -1.13 8.58 -1.47
C THR A 73 -0.54 8.62 -0.07
N VAL A 74 0.76 8.35 0.06
CA VAL A 74 1.45 8.33 1.35
C VAL A 74 2.12 9.68 1.59
N ARG A 75 1.96 10.22 2.79
CA ARG A 75 2.51 11.51 3.21
C ARG A 75 3.16 11.40 4.57
N GLU A 76 4.34 11.99 4.70
CA GLU A 76 5.07 12.08 5.97
C GLU A 76 4.59 13.33 6.74
N LEU A 77 4.11 13.14 7.97
CA LEU A 77 3.68 14.25 8.82
C LEU A 77 4.89 15.00 9.42
N GLY A 78 4.76 16.32 9.61
CA GLY A 78 5.76 17.12 10.32
C GLY A 78 6.89 17.70 9.47
N ARG A 79 6.95 17.42 8.16
CA ARG A 79 7.82 18.17 7.24
C ARG A 79 7.14 19.48 6.81
N PRO A 80 7.78 20.66 6.97
CA PRO A 80 7.17 21.92 6.59
C PRO A 80 7.03 22.07 5.07
N ALA A 81 5.95 22.72 4.66
CA ALA A 81 5.67 23.06 3.27
C ALA A 81 6.78 23.93 2.70
N LYS A 82 7.38 23.52 1.59
CA LYS A 82 7.87 24.50 0.62
C LYS A 82 6.79 24.66 -0.44
N GLU A 83 6.51 25.90 -0.82
CA GLU A 83 5.32 26.33 -1.58
C GLU A 83 5.11 25.58 -2.92
N ASP A 84 6.13 24.87 -3.43
CA ASP A 84 6.10 24.19 -4.73
C ASP A 84 6.39 22.67 -4.71
N VAL A 85 6.40 21.99 -3.55
CA VAL A 85 6.80 20.56 -3.49
C VAL A 85 5.62 19.63 -3.26
N VAL A 86 5.49 18.63 -4.13
CA VAL A 86 4.51 17.54 -4.04
C VAL A 86 4.74 16.76 -2.75
N TRP A 87 3.76 16.82 -1.85
CA TRP A 87 3.78 16.30 -0.48
C TRP A 87 3.79 14.77 -0.32
N ALA A 88 3.64 14.05 -1.42
CA ALA A 88 3.56 12.61 -1.40
C ALA A 88 4.98 12.03 -1.42
N VAL A 89 5.32 11.22 -0.42
CA VAL A 89 6.55 10.41 -0.46
C VAL A 89 6.36 9.19 -1.36
N TRP A 90 5.11 8.80 -1.60
CA TRP A 90 4.73 7.78 -2.56
C TRP A 90 3.25 7.92 -2.95
N GLU A 91 2.91 7.46 -4.15
CA GLU A 91 1.53 7.33 -4.62
C GLU A 91 1.35 6.05 -5.43
N SER A 92 0.14 5.52 -5.44
CA SER A 92 -0.26 4.39 -6.28
C SER A 92 0.12 4.61 -7.75
N GLN A 93 0.94 3.73 -8.34
CA GLN A 93 1.44 3.92 -9.71
C GLN A 93 0.49 3.38 -10.76
N SER A 94 -0.30 2.36 -10.42
CA SER A 94 -1.19 1.69 -11.37
C SER A 94 -2.59 1.46 -10.80
N PRO A 95 -3.37 2.51 -10.45
CA PRO A 95 -4.70 2.32 -9.89
C PRO A 95 -5.79 2.06 -10.94
N LYS A 96 -5.46 1.91 -12.24
CA LYS A 96 -6.46 1.94 -13.33
C LYS A 96 -6.76 0.56 -13.92
N PRO A 97 -7.74 -0.19 -13.40
CA PRO A 97 -8.35 -1.24 -14.19
C PRO A 97 -9.20 -0.53 -15.25
N LYS A 98 -8.96 -0.86 -16.53
CA LYS A 98 -9.62 -0.35 -17.74
C LYS A 98 -11.01 0.28 -17.46
N GLY A 99 -11.06 1.60 -17.25
CA GLY A 99 -12.30 2.39 -17.20
C GLY A 99 -13.04 2.50 -15.87
N ARG A 100 -12.43 2.15 -14.72
CA ARG A 100 -13.05 2.38 -13.39
C ARG A 100 -12.27 3.42 -12.58
N SER A 101 -13.01 4.37 -12.00
CA SER A 101 -12.49 5.28 -10.97
C SER A 101 -12.41 4.54 -9.63
N MET A 102 -11.38 4.85 -8.85
CA MET A 102 -11.15 4.29 -7.51
C MET A 102 -11.26 5.42 -6.49
N PRO A 103 -11.81 5.17 -5.30
CA PRO A 103 -11.68 6.12 -4.20
C PRO A 103 -10.20 6.39 -3.91
N GLY A 104 -9.88 7.64 -3.59
CA GLY A 104 -8.55 8.05 -3.13
C GLY A 104 -8.49 8.07 -1.61
N LEU A 105 -7.34 7.66 -1.06
CA LEU A 105 -7.02 7.72 0.36
C LEU A 105 -5.64 8.36 0.55
N VAL A 106 -5.53 9.26 1.53
CA VAL A 106 -4.22 9.74 2.00
C VAL A 106 -3.84 8.97 3.25
N LEU A 107 -2.70 8.26 3.19
CA LEU A 107 -2.11 7.60 4.34
C LEU A 107 -1.02 8.51 4.94
N ALA A 108 -1.28 9.00 6.15
CA ALA A 108 -0.27 9.67 6.93
C ALA A 108 0.64 8.64 7.62
N ILE A 109 1.95 8.84 7.48
CA ILE A 109 3.01 8.07 8.15
C ILE A 109 3.89 8.99 8.99
#